data_AF-A0A1Q3D474-F1
#
_entry.id   AF-A0A1Q3D474-F1
#
_cell.length_a   1.000
_cell.length_b   1.000
_cell.length_c   1.000
_cell.angle_alpha   90.00
_cell.angle_beta   90.00
_cell.angle_gamma   90.00
#
_symmetry.space_group_name_H-M   'P 1'
#
loop_
_entity.id
_entity.type
_entity.pdbx_description
1 polymer ?
#
loop_
_entity_poly.entity_id
_entity_poly.type
_entity_poly.pdbx_seq_one_letter_code
_entity_poly.pdbx_strand_id
1 'polypeptide(L)'
;MGWFEYLCSSHTIYPRLVKLFYANLDNSTTCVANSFILGNPVSITPDLISKTLGIPNSGITHFNDVEKLEAIGICLECPDFNPIMTVTSSHLPIATRILHLIITNTLLPREGSHTLPSEREFKLVACIKNGTLVNLPYLIINHMLSRPNHIPYPMLISRILPSLNLDIPDDEHKVKPSHKQLINKARLRNCNIKFEDGVWVKQVVGGREPARDPPMRAGGDVDEEEEEDDAQQFEVRENVDGSSSSGSRPTLESLQARMDLAQADIEYLRGRVDQIYEGQATLIQMFQNAFPQNPPPGSS
;
A
#
# COMPACT_ATOMS: atom_id res chain seq x y z
N MET A 1 -16.29 4.31 6.74
CA MET A 1 -14.98 4.89 6.36
C MET A 1 -14.87 4.83 4.84
N GLY A 2 -15.24 5.88 4.11
CA GLY A 2 -15.35 5.87 2.65
C GLY A 2 -14.02 5.72 1.89
N TRP A 3 -12.93 6.39 2.31
CA TRP A 3 -11.60 6.15 1.69
C TRP A 3 -11.05 4.77 2.06
N PHE A 4 -11.20 4.33 3.31
CA PHE A 4 -10.72 3.02 3.76
C PHE A 4 -11.48 1.89 3.05
N GLU A 5 -12.80 2.04 2.92
CA GLU A 5 -13.62 1.13 2.12
C GLU A 5 -13.12 1.10 0.68
N TYR A 6 -12.83 2.24 0.06
CA TYR A 6 -12.24 2.28 -1.28
C TYR A 6 -10.86 1.60 -1.36
N LEU A 7 -9.98 1.76 -0.36
CA LEU A 7 -8.67 1.09 -0.33
C LEU A 7 -8.79 -0.44 -0.13
N CYS A 8 -9.77 -0.89 0.64
CA CYS A 8 -9.91 -2.30 1.04
C CYS A 8 -10.92 -3.09 0.20
N SER A 9 -11.64 -2.43 -0.72
CA SER A 9 -12.70 -3.06 -1.50
C SER A 9 -12.20 -3.56 -2.86
N SER A 10 -12.72 -4.71 -3.28
CA SER A 10 -12.49 -5.27 -4.61
C SER A 10 -13.62 -4.86 -5.56
N HIS A 11 -13.82 -3.56 -5.80
CA HIS A 11 -14.88 -3.10 -6.70
C HIS A 11 -14.63 -3.56 -8.14
N THR A 12 -15.71 -3.92 -8.83
CA THR A 12 -15.67 -4.33 -10.23
C THR A 12 -15.13 -3.22 -11.12
N ILE A 13 -14.30 -3.61 -12.09
CA ILE A 13 -13.74 -2.74 -13.11
C ILE A 13 -14.44 -3.04 -14.44
N TYR A 14 -14.73 -1.98 -15.21
CA TYR A 14 -15.20 -2.02 -16.59
C TYR A 14 -14.04 -1.70 -17.56
N PRO A 15 -13.22 -2.68 -17.98
CA PRO A 15 -11.95 -2.38 -18.64
C PRO A 15 -12.12 -1.61 -19.95
N ARG A 16 -13.15 -1.94 -20.73
CA ARG A 16 -13.44 -1.29 -22.01
C ARG A 16 -13.88 0.16 -21.81
N LEU A 17 -14.79 0.42 -20.87
CA LEU A 17 -15.27 1.78 -20.57
C LEU A 17 -14.17 2.66 -19.99
N VAL A 18 -13.32 2.12 -19.12
CA VAL A 18 -12.14 2.82 -18.61
C VAL A 18 -11.16 3.16 -19.73
N LYS A 19 -10.91 2.23 -20.66
CA LYS A 19 -10.07 2.50 -21.85
C LYS A 19 -10.67 3.60 -22.73
N LEU A 20 -11.98 3.57 -22.97
CA LEU A 20 -12.68 4.62 -23.72
C LEU A 20 -12.56 5.98 -23.04
N PHE A 21 -12.70 6.03 -21.70
CA PHE A 21 -12.53 7.24 -20.93
C PHE A 21 -11.14 7.87 -21.15
N TYR A 22 -10.06 7.09 -21.05
CA TYR A 22 -8.71 7.62 -21.25
C TYR A 22 -8.37 7.93 -22.70
N ALA A 23 -8.86 7.12 -23.65
CA ALA A 23 -8.65 7.36 -25.07
C ALA A 23 -9.28 8.68 -25.55
N ASN A 24 -10.35 9.13 -24.89
CA ASN A 24 -11.06 10.37 -25.21
C ASN A 24 -10.86 11.47 -24.16
N LEU A 25 -9.89 11.31 -23.24
CA LEU A 25 -9.65 12.27 -22.16
C LEU A 25 -9.15 13.60 -22.74
N ASP A 26 -9.90 14.67 -22.48
CA ASP A 26 -9.52 16.03 -22.83
C ASP A 26 -8.50 16.58 -21.83
N ASN A 27 -7.30 16.90 -22.32
CA ASN A 27 -6.19 17.43 -21.54
C ASN A 27 -6.09 18.96 -21.56
N SER A 28 -7.05 19.66 -22.17
CA SER A 28 -7.05 21.13 -22.27
C SER A 28 -7.45 21.84 -20.97
N THR A 29 -8.07 21.11 -20.04
CA THR A 29 -8.52 21.64 -18.74
C THR A 29 -7.59 21.21 -17.60
N THR A 30 -7.65 21.89 -16.46
CA THR A 30 -6.72 21.70 -15.34
C THR A 30 -7.36 21.22 -14.04
N CYS A 31 -8.69 21.05 -13.99
CA CYS A 31 -9.40 20.73 -12.74
C CYS A 31 -10.66 19.85 -12.94
N VAL A 32 -10.95 19.44 -14.17
CA VAL A 32 -12.07 18.54 -14.50
C VAL A 32 -11.58 17.54 -15.53
N ALA A 33 -11.90 16.26 -15.37
CA ALA A 33 -11.58 15.26 -16.37
C ALA A 33 -12.77 15.06 -17.31
N ASN A 34 -12.75 15.74 -18.45
CA ASN A 34 -13.76 15.62 -19.49
C ASN A 34 -13.38 14.50 -20.47
N SER A 35 -14.35 13.71 -20.90
CA SER A 35 -14.15 12.61 -21.84
C SER A 35 -15.45 12.23 -22.55
N PHE A 36 -15.40 11.20 -23.39
CA PHE A 36 -16.55 10.60 -24.05
C PHE A 36 -16.55 9.08 -23.88
N ILE A 37 -17.67 8.53 -23.40
CA ILE A 37 -17.88 7.10 -23.23
C ILE A 37 -19.17 6.71 -23.95
N LEU A 38 -19.08 5.78 -24.91
CA LEU A 38 -20.23 5.30 -25.69
C LEU A 38 -21.05 6.43 -26.34
N GLY A 39 -20.38 7.48 -26.83
CA GLY A 39 -21.05 8.64 -27.45
C GLY A 39 -21.63 9.65 -26.47
N ASN A 40 -21.54 9.41 -25.16
CA ASN A 40 -22.01 10.33 -24.13
C ASN A 40 -20.84 11.16 -23.58
N PRO A 41 -20.98 12.50 -23.47
CA PRO A 41 -20.00 13.33 -22.78
C PRO A 41 -20.01 12.98 -21.28
N VAL A 42 -18.83 12.82 -20.71
CA VAL A 42 -18.66 12.56 -19.27
C VAL A 42 -17.71 13.58 -18.68
N SER A 43 -18.02 14.03 -17.46
CA SER A 43 -17.18 14.95 -16.71
C SER A 43 -17.00 14.42 -15.30
N ILE A 44 -15.76 14.14 -14.93
CA ILE A 44 -15.41 13.77 -13.56
C ILE A 44 -14.84 15.01 -12.86
N THR A 45 -15.56 15.51 -11.87
CA THR A 45 -15.16 16.66 -11.04
C THR A 45 -14.64 16.19 -9.68
N PRO A 46 -13.86 17.03 -8.96
CA PRO A 46 -13.51 16.77 -7.57
C PRO A 46 -14.74 16.53 -6.67
N ASP A 47 -15.84 17.24 -6.88
CA ASP A 47 -17.09 17.02 -6.14
C ASP A 47 -17.71 15.65 -6.39
N LEU A 48 -17.65 15.16 -7.63
CA LEU A 48 -18.15 13.83 -7.97
C LEU A 48 -17.32 12.73 -7.29
N ILE A 49 -16.00 12.89 -7.25
CA ILE A 49 -15.10 11.97 -6.54
C ILE A 49 -15.37 12.03 -5.03
N SER A 50 -15.48 13.24 -4.46
CA SER A 50 -15.83 13.49 -3.06
C SER A 50 -17.12 12.77 -2.67
N LYS A 51 -18.19 12.95 -3.45
CA LYS A 51 -19.47 12.27 -3.24
C LYS A 51 -19.34 10.74 -3.36
N THR A 52 -18.59 10.25 -4.35
CA THR A 52 -18.42 8.81 -4.58
C THR A 52 -17.64 8.12 -3.46
N LEU A 53 -16.64 8.82 -2.90
CA LEU A 53 -15.74 8.28 -1.87
C LEU A 53 -16.13 8.68 -0.45
N GLY A 54 -17.12 9.55 -0.26
CA GLY A 54 -17.52 10.05 1.06
C GLY A 54 -16.46 10.90 1.77
N ILE A 55 -15.55 11.53 1.01
CA ILE A 55 -14.44 12.35 1.55
C ILE A 55 -14.67 13.83 1.25
N PRO A 56 -14.16 14.77 2.06
CA PRO A 56 -14.20 16.19 1.78
C PRO A 56 -13.48 16.57 0.49
N ASN A 57 -14.03 17.56 -0.21
CA ASN A 57 -13.36 18.27 -1.32
C ASN A 57 -12.72 19.56 -0.79
N SER A 58 -11.86 19.45 0.22
CA SER A 58 -11.24 20.60 0.91
C SER A 58 -9.82 20.26 1.36
N GLY A 59 -9.03 21.28 1.71
CA GLY A 59 -7.63 21.14 2.09
C GLY A 59 -6.68 21.64 1.01
N ILE A 60 -5.37 21.43 1.22
CA ILE A 60 -4.35 21.90 0.29
C ILE A 60 -4.39 21.12 -1.03
N THR A 61 -4.13 21.82 -2.13
CA THR A 61 -4.19 21.30 -3.50
C THR A 61 -2.82 21.22 -4.17
N HIS A 62 -1.82 21.87 -3.59
CA HIS A 62 -0.41 21.86 -3.97
C HIS A 62 0.48 21.78 -2.73
N PHE A 63 1.74 21.41 -2.92
CA PHE A 63 2.70 21.23 -1.82
C PHE A 63 3.83 22.27 -1.84
N ASN A 64 3.53 23.49 -2.30
CA ASN A 64 4.54 24.55 -2.45
C ASN A 64 5.07 25.02 -1.08
N ASP A 65 4.21 25.02 -0.06
CA ASP A 65 4.54 25.45 1.30
C ASP A 65 5.29 24.39 2.12
N VAL A 66 5.47 23.18 1.57
CA VAL A 66 6.24 22.10 2.20
C VAL A 66 7.61 22.04 1.53
N GLU A 67 8.66 22.33 2.28
CA GLU A 67 10.01 22.25 1.74
C GLU A 67 10.42 20.79 1.50
N LYS A 68 11.22 20.56 0.45
CA LYS A 68 11.67 19.20 0.10
C LYS A 68 12.48 18.56 1.22
N LEU A 69 13.42 19.29 1.82
CA LEU A 69 14.29 18.75 2.88
C LEU A 69 13.51 18.49 4.16
N GLU A 70 12.58 19.39 4.52
CA GLU A 70 11.66 19.20 5.65
C GLU A 70 10.82 17.93 5.46
N ALA A 71 10.22 17.75 4.27
CA ALA A 71 9.43 16.57 3.96
C ALA A 71 10.24 15.27 4.09
N ILE A 72 11.50 15.27 3.61
CA ILE A 72 12.39 14.12 3.74
C ILE A 72 12.71 13.83 5.21
N GLY A 73 13.04 14.85 6.01
CA GLY A 73 13.30 14.70 7.44
C GLY A 73 12.11 14.11 8.20
N ILE A 74 10.90 14.59 7.92
CA ILE A 74 9.65 14.04 8.45
C ILE A 74 9.46 12.57 8.04
N CYS A 75 9.72 12.24 6.77
CA CYS A 75 9.59 10.87 6.27
C CYS A 75 10.58 9.90 6.93
N LEU A 76 11.81 10.36 7.16
CA LEU A 76 12.86 9.58 7.81
C LEU A 76 12.71 9.49 9.33
N GLU A 77 11.86 10.33 9.94
CA GLU A 77 11.79 10.51 11.40
C GLU A 77 13.15 10.90 12.00
N CYS A 78 13.96 11.60 11.20
CA CYS A 78 15.32 12.00 11.55
C CYS A 78 15.62 13.39 10.95
N PRO A 79 15.69 14.46 11.77
CA PRO A 79 15.94 15.81 11.28
C PRO A 79 17.38 16.02 10.78
N ASP A 80 18.35 15.28 11.31
CA ASP A 80 19.79 15.48 11.07
C ASP A 80 20.37 14.61 9.92
N PHE A 81 19.56 14.31 8.91
CA PHE A 81 19.99 13.49 7.77
C PHE A 81 20.94 14.26 6.84
N ASN A 82 21.85 13.54 6.15
CA ASN A 82 22.71 14.17 5.15
C ASN A 82 21.87 14.57 3.90
N PRO A 83 21.73 15.88 3.59
CA PRO A 83 20.86 16.37 2.51
C PRO A 83 21.37 15.99 1.11
N ILE A 84 22.63 15.55 0.98
CA ILE A 84 23.23 15.10 -0.28
C ILE A 84 22.86 13.63 -0.57
N MET A 85 22.47 12.86 0.45
CA MET A 85 22.16 11.44 0.29
C MET A 85 20.87 11.24 -0.51
N THR A 86 20.90 10.33 -1.49
CA THR A 86 19.69 9.86 -2.18
C THR A 86 18.88 8.96 -1.25
N VAL A 87 17.72 9.46 -0.82
CA VAL A 87 16.79 8.69 0.02
C VAL A 87 15.97 7.74 -0.83
N THR A 88 16.14 6.44 -0.59
CA THR A 88 15.32 5.37 -1.19
C THR A 88 14.28 4.86 -0.18
N SER A 89 13.25 4.15 -0.65
CA SER A 89 12.20 3.59 0.20
C SER A 89 12.73 2.61 1.26
N SER A 90 13.91 2.00 1.08
CA SER A 90 14.51 1.09 2.07
C SER A 90 15.12 1.78 3.29
N HIS A 91 15.32 3.11 3.20
CA HIS A 91 15.73 3.97 4.31
C HIS A 91 14.55 4.45 5.16
N LEU A 92 13.33 4.38 4.63
CA LEU A 92 12.13 4.82 5.34
C LEU A 92 11.80 3.86 6.49
N PRO A 93 11.35 4.38 7.64
CA PRO A 93 10.70 3.58 8.68
C PRO A 93 9.56 2.75 8.09
N ILE A 94 9.26 1.60 8.68
CA ILE A 94 8.31 0.62 8.12
C ILE A 94 6.93 1.25 7.90
N ALA A 95 6.43 2.03 8.86
CA ALA A 95 5.15 2.73 8.73
C ALA A 95 5.16 3.73 7.57
N THR A 96 6.20 4.57 7.47
CA THR A 96 6.36 5.53 6.36
C THR A 96 6.47 4.81 5.01
N ARG A 97 7.16 3.67 4.97
CA ARG A 97 7.28 2.84 3.76
C ARG A 97 5.94 2.25 3.33
N ILE A 98 5.12 1.77 4.28
CA ILE A 98 3.74 1.31 4.00
C ILE A 98 2.88 2.47 3.49
N LEU A 99 2.95 3.63 4.14
CA LEU A 99 2.25 4.84 3.71
C LEU A 99 2.62 5.25 2.27
N HIS A 100 3.92 5.25 1.95
CA HIS A 100 4.43 5.50 0.60
C HIS A 100 3.89 4.49 -0.42
N LEU A 101 3.76 3.21 -0.05
CA LEU A 101 3.14 2.20 -0.91
C LEU A 101 1.65 2.48 -1.13
N ILE A 102 0.89 2.87 -0.11
CA ILE A 102 -0.53 3.26 -0.25
C ILE A 102 -0.67 4.43 -1.21
N ILE A 103 0.16 5.44 -1.04
CA ILE A 103 0.18 6.61 -1.92
C ILE A 103 0.44 6.18 -3.36
N THR A 104 1.53 5.45 -3.62
CA THR A 104 1.98 5.16 -4.99
C THR A 104 1.24 4.02 -5.69
N ASN A 105 0.42 3.25 -4.97
CA ASN A 105 -0.44 2.22 -5.57
C ASN A 105 -1.90 2.68 -5.72
N THR A 106 -2.38 3.56 -4.84
CA THR A 106 -3.81 3.86 -4.76
C THR A 106 -4.15 5.34 -4.90
N LEU A 107 -3.48 6.21 -4.14
CA LEU A 107 -3.83 7.65 -4.15
C LEU A 107 -3.28 8.38 -5.37
N LEU A 108 -2.06 8.05 -5.77
CA LEU A 108 -1.35 8.56 -6.94
C LEU A 108 -0.63 7.38 -7.64
N PRO A 109 -1.40 6.46 -8.26
CA PRO A 109 -0.87 5.23 -8.84
C PRO A 109 0.22 5.52 -9.88
N ARG A 110 1.38 4.89 -9.73
CA ARG A 110 2.44 4.96 -10.73
C ARG A 110 2.92 3.59 -11.16
N GLU A 111 3.38 3.53 -12.40
CA GLU A 111 4.01 2.35 -12.97
C GLU A 111 5.51 2.33 -12.67
N GLY A 112 6.10 1.13 -12.73
CA GLY A 112 7.52 0.92 -12.53
C GLY A 112 7.96 0.81 -11.06
N SER A 113 9.23 1.12 -10.82
CA SER A 113 9.88 0.92 -9.52
C SER A 113 9.41 1.93 -8.48
N HIS A 114 9.06 1.46 -7.28
CA HIS A 114 8.74 2.26 -6.09
C HIS A 114 9.96 2.53 -5.19
N THR A 115 11.18 2.22 -5.66
CA THR A 115 12.41 2.34 -4.84
C THR A 115 12.80 3.78 -4.55
N LEU A 116 12.60 4.69 -5.51
CA LEU A 116 12.94 6.11 -5.37
C LEU A 116 11.66 6.93 -5.22
N PRO A 117 11.35 7.47 -4.03
CA PRO A 117 10.23 8.37 -3.87
C PRO A 117 10.47 9.69 -4.60
N SER A 118 9.44 10.21 -5.28
CA SER A 118 9.50 11.54 -5.89
C SER A 118 9.36 12.64 -4.83
N GLU A 119 9.75 13.89 -5.16
CA GLU A 119 9.53 15.03 -4.26
C GLU A 119 8.05 15.18 -3.89
N ARG A 120 7.14 15.00 -4.86
CA ARG A 120 5.69 15.04 -4.63
C ARG A 120 5.25 13.94 -3.64
N GLU A 121 5.83 12.75 -3.74
CA GLU A 121 5.54 11.64 -2.83
C GLU A 121 6.03 11.94 -1.41
N PHE A 122 7.25 12.46 -1.24
CA PHE A 122 7.76 12.88 0.07
C PHE A 122 6.86 13.94 0.72
N LYS A 123 6.48 14.98 -0.03
CA LYS A 123 5.63 16.05 0.50
C LYS A 123 4.25 15.54 0.89
N LEU A 124 3.66 14.65 0.11
CA LEU A 124 2.37 14.05 0.46
C LEU A 124 2.47 13.16 1.70
N VAL A 125 3.51 12.34 1.83
CA VAL A 125 3.76 11.55 3.04
C VAL A 125 3.90 12.46 4.26
N ALA A 126 4.66 13.55 4.15
CA ALA A 126 4.86 14.51 5.23
C ALA A 126 3.54 15.19 5.64
N CYS A 127 2.71 15.61 4.68
CA CYS A 127 1.38 16.17 4.95
C CYS A 127 0.50 15.18 5.72
N ILE A 128 0.49 13.90 5.30
CA ILE A 128 -0.32 12.87 5.96
C ILE A 128 0.18 12.60 7.40
N LYS A 129 1.50 12.53 7.61
CA LYS A 129 2.08 12.36 8.95
C LYS A 129 1.78 13.53 9.88
N ASN A 130 1.75 14.75 9.36
CA ASN A 130 1.46 15.96 10.13
C ASN A 130 -0.06 16.21 10.31
N GLY A 131 -0.92 15.40 9.71
CA GLY A 131 -2.37 15.62 9.74
C GLY A 131 -2.83 16.84 8.94
N THR A 132 -2.02 17.32 7.99
CA THR A 132 -2.42 18.38 7.07
C THR A 132 -3.58 17.89 6.20
N LEU A 133 -4.67 18.65 6.16
CA LEU A 133 -5.81 18.34 5.30
C LEU A 133 -5.43 18.46 3.84
N VAL A 134 -5.52 17.36 3.09
CA VAL A 134 -5.17 17.29 1.67
C VAL A 134 -6.41 17.04 0.84
N ASN A 135 -6.61 17.84 -0.20
CA ASN A 135 -7.73 17.67 -1.14
C ASN A 135 -7.44 16.51 -2.11
N LEU A 136 -7.69 15.28 -1.67
CA LEU A 136 -7.49 14.06 -2.47
C LEU A 136 -8.30 14.06 -3.78
N PRO A 137 -9.60 14.44 -3.81
CA PRO A 137 -10.34 14.54 -5.06
C PRO A 137 -9.64 15.39 -6.12
N TYR A 138 -9.13 16.56 -5.74
CA TYR A 138 -8.38 17.44 -6.63
C TYR A 138 -7.06 16.79 -7.11
N LEU A 139 -6.31 16.16 -6.21
CA LEU A 139 -5.05 15.48 -6.57
C LEU A 139 -5.26 14.31 -7.54
N ILE A 140 -6.38 13.59 -7.42
CA ILE A 140 -6.75 12.50 -8.33
C ILE A 140 -6.99 13.05 -9.75
N ILE A 141 -7.79 14.10 -9.89
CA ILE A 141 -8.04 14.73 -11.20
C ILE A 141 -6.75 15.22 -11.85
N ASN A 142 -5.91 15.95 -11.10
CA ASN A 142 -4.62 16.40 -11.61
C ASN A 142 -3.71 15.25 -12.02
N HIS A 143 -3.78 14.13 -11.31
CA HIS A 143 -3.02 12.94 -11.68
C HIS A 143 -3.56 12.26 -12.95
N MET A 144 -4.89 12.22 -13.16
CA MET A 144 -5.47 11.74 -14.41
C MET A 144 -5.01 12.58 -15.60
N LEU A 145 -5.10 13.91 -15.48
CA LEU A 145 -4.80 14.86 -16.55
C LEU A 145 -3.29 14.94 -16.87
N SER A 146 -2.42 14.79 -15.86
CA SER A 146 -0.96 14.81 -16.07
C SER A 146 -0.39 13.53 -16.68
N ARG A 147 -1.21 12.47 -16.83
CA ARG A 147 -0.77 11.15 -17.33
C ARG A 147 -1.71 10.58 -18.39
N PRO A 148 -1.91 11.27 -19.53
CA PRO A 148 -2.86 10.85 -20.56
C PRO A 148 -2.50 9.50 -21.21
N ASN A 149 -1.22 9.11 -21.20
CA ASN A 149 -0.75 7.84 -21.76
C ASN A 149 -0.84 6.65 -20.79
N HIS A 150 -1.38 6.87 -19.59
CA HIS A 150 -1.55 5.82 -18.57
C HIS A 150 -3.03 5.70 -18.22
N ILE A 151 -3.39 4.59 -17.58
CA ILE A 151 -4.77 4.30 -17.15
C ILE A 151 -4.81 4.18 -15.62
N PRO A 152 -4.55 5.27 -14.87
CA PRO A 152 -4.69 5.23 -13.43
C PRO A 152 -6.17 5.08 -13.01
N TYR A 153 -6.41 4.71 -11.76
CA TYR A 153 -7.74 4.68 -11.15
C TYR A 153 -8.87 3.91 -11.89
N PRO A 154 -8.61 2.74 -12.50
CA PRO A 154 -9.64 1.99 -13.24
C PRO A 154 -10.85 1.64 -12.36
N MET A 155 -10.60 1.35 -11.08
CA MET A 155 -11.61 1.03 -10.09
C MET A 155 -12.48 2.24 -9.70
N LEU A 156 -11.85 3.41 -9.48
CA LEU A 156 -12.60 4.65 -9.16
C LEU A 156 -13.51 5.05 -10.31
N ILE A 157 -12.98 5.07 -11.54
CA ILE A 157 -13.76 5.44 -12.72
C ILE A 157 -14.97 4.50 -12.83
N SER A 158 -14.74 3.19 -12.72
CA SER A 158 -15.82 2.18 -12.76
C SER A 158 -16.87 2.38 -11.67
N ARG A 159 -16.47 2.84 -10.47
CA ARG A 159 -17.40 3.19 -9.37
C ARG A 159 -18.19 4.47 -9.65
N ILE A 160 -17.64 5.40 -10.42
CA ILE A 160 -18.30 6.66 -10.80
C ILE A 160 -19.32 6.46 -11.93
N LEU A 161 -19.04 5.56 -12.89
CA LEU A 161 -19.90 5.38 -14.08
C LEU A 161 -21.40 5.24 -13.79
N PRO A 162 -21.86 4.49 -12.77
CA PRO A 162 -23.29 4.38 -12.45
C PRO A 162 -23.94 5.72 -12.07
N SER A 163 -23.17 6.68 -11.54
CA SER A 163 -23.67 8.02 -11.18
C SER A 163 -23.77 8.98 -12.37
N LEU A 164 -23.21 8.60 -13.53
CA LEU A 164 -23.21 9.39 -14.75
C LEU A 164 -24.41 9.10 -15.67
N ASN A 165 -25.34 8.22 -15.24
CA ASN A 165 -26.53 7.81 -16.01
C ASN A 165 -26.21 7.34 -17.44
N LEU A 166 -25.10 6.61 -17.60
CA LEU A 166 -24.71 6.01 -18.88
C LEU A 166 -25.56 4.77 -19.15
N ASP A 167 -25.98 4.60 -20.39
CA ASP A 167 -26.62 3.36 -20.86
C ASP A 167 -25.54 2.29 -21.07
N ILE A 168 -25.12 1.65 -19.97
CA ILE A 168 -24.13 0.58 -19.97
C ILE A 168 -24.85 -0.74 -20.29
N PRO A 169 -24.46 -1.45 -21.38
CA PRO A 169 -25.08 -2.73 -21.72
C PRO A 169 -24.95 -3.76 -20.60
N ASP A 170 -25.96 -4.60 -20.42
CA ASP A 170 -25.99 -5.66 -19.40
C ASP A 170 -24.84 -6.68 -19.58
N ASP A 171 -24.42 -6.89 -20.83
CA ASP A 171 -23.33 -7.79 -21.22
C ASP A 171 -21.93 -7.12 -21.16
N GLU A 172 -21.81 -5.90 -20.65
CA GLU A 172 -20.54 -5.20 -20.50
C GLU A 172 -19.56 -6.03 -19.64
N HIS A 173 -18.36 -6.24 -20.20
CA HIS A 173 -17.33 -7.06 -19.57
C HIS A 173 -16.82 -6.44 -18.25
N LYS A 174 -16.82 -7.26 -17.19
CA LYS A 174 -16.49 -6.90 -15.82
C LYS A 174 -15.35 -7.77 -15.30
N VAL A 175 -14.37 -7.15 -14.66
CA VAL A 175 -13.26 -7.87 -14.00
C VAL A 175 -13.10 -7.43 -12.54
N LYS A 176 -12.51 -8.28 -11.71
CA LYS A 176 -12.07 -7.89 -10.37
C LYS A 176 -10.70 -7.21 -10.45
N PRO A 177 -10.36 -6.32 -9.50
CA PRO A 177 -9.02 -5.75 -9.41
C PRO A 177 -7.99 -6.84 -9.25
N SER A 178 -6.86 -6.72 -9.96
CA SER A 178 -5.79 -7.70 -9.84
C SER A 178 -5.07 -7.57 -8.50
N HIS A 179 -4.42 -8.66 -8.08
CA HIS A 179 -3.53 -8.65 -6.91
C HIS A 179 -2.36 -7.66 -7.05
N LYS A 180 -2.06 -7.18 -8.26
CA LYS A 180 -1.05 -6.13 -8.50
C LYS A 180 -1.57 -4.74 -8.15
N GLN A 181 -2.88 -4.50 -8.25
CA GLN A 181 -3.50 -3.20 -7.96
C GLN A 181 -3.81 -3.02 -6.46
N LEU A 182 -3.95 -4.12 -5.72
CA LEU A 182 -4.23 -4.10 -4.30
C LEU A 182 -2.93 -4.22 -3.48
N ILE A 183 -2.88 -3.53 -2.34
CA ILE A 183 -1.81 -3.77 -1.35
C ILE A 183 -2.15 -5.05 -0.61
N ASN A 184 -1.42 -6.11 -0.93
CA ASN A 184 -1.57 -7.43 -0.31
C ASN A 184 -0.24 -7.92 0.27
N LYS A 185 -0.30 -9.09 0.92
CA LYS A 185 0.87 -9.74 1.54
C LYS A 185 2.01 -9.95 0.54
N ALA A 186 1.72 -10.30 -0.72
CA ALA A 186 2.74 -10.50 -1.75
C ALA A 186 3.45 -9.20 -2.12
N ARG A 187 2.71 -8.11 -2.32
CA ARG A 187 3.25 -6.76 -2.56
C ARG A 187 4.13 -6.28 -1.42
N LEU A 188 3.72 -6.49 -0.17
CA LEU A 188 4.51 -6.11 1.00
C LEU A 188 5.83 -6.91 1.07
N ARG A 189 5.80 -8.21 0.77
CA ARG A 189 7.02 -9.04 0.66
C ARG A 189 7.98 -8.51 -0.41
N ASN A 190 7.48 -8.13 -1.59
CA ASN A 190 8.29 -7.52 -2.65
C ASN A 190 8.93 -6.18 -2.24
N CYS A 191 8.42 -5.53 -1.19
CA CYS A 191 8.98 -4.32 -0.61
C CYS A 191 9.81 -4.59 0.65
N ASN A 192 10.23 -5.84 0.86
CA ASN A 192 10.99 -6.31 2.02
C ASN A 192 10.28 -5.96 3.34
N ILE A 193 8.96 -6.13 3.37
CA ILE A 193 8.10 -6.02 4.55
C ILE A 193 7.47 -7.39 4.79
N LYS A 194 7.77 -8.00 5.93
CA LYS A 194 7.08 -9.22 6.38
C LYS A 194 6.35 -8.96 7.69
N PHE A 195 5.23 -9.66 7.88
CA PHE A 195 4.53 -9.71 9.16
C PHE A 195 4.99 -10.98 9.87
N GLU A 196 5.71 -10.83 10.98
CA GLU A 196 6.31 -11.94 11.72
C GLU A 196 6.02 -11.76 13.21
N ASP A 197 5.47 -12.80 13.83
CA ASP A 197 5.11 -12.83 15.25
C ASP A 197 4.32 -11.58 15.68
N GLY A 198 3.36 -11.22 14.83
CA GLY A 198 2.50 -10.06 15.01
C GLY A 198 3.09 -8.73 14.54
N VAL A 199 4.41 -8.55 14.40
CA VAL A 199 5.03 -7.24 14.10
C VAL A 199 5.42 -7.13 12.62
N TRP A 200 5.30 -5.93 12.04
CA TRP A 200 5.84 -5.65 10.71
C TRP A 200 7.35 -5.44 10.81
N VAL A 201 8.13 -6.30 10.16
CA VAL A 201 9.60 -6.25 10.19
C VAL A 201 10.19 -6.13 8.78
N LYS A 202 11.37 -5.52 8.69
CA LYS A 202 12.14 -5.45 7.45
C LYS A 202 12.68 -6.83 7.12
N GLN A 203 12.32 -7.37 5.96
CA GLN A 203 12.91 -8.61 5.46
C GLN A 203 14.35 -8.31 5.06
N VAL A 204 15.31 -8.87 5.80
CA VAL A 204 16.71 -8.89 5.38
C VAL A 204 16.77 -9.90 4.24
N VAL A 205 16.98 -9.42 3.02
CA VAL A 205 17.32 -10.27 1.90
C VAL A 205 18.73 -10.78 2.20
N GLY A 206 18.84 -12.01 2.69
CA GLY A 206 20.13 -12.71 2.72
C GLY A 206 20.74 -12.60 1.34
N GLY A 207 21.97 -12.08 1.27
CA GLY A 207 22.61 -11.78 0.00
C GLY A 207 22.45 -12.96 -0.95
N ARG A 208 21.82 -12.72 -2.11
CA ARG A 208 22.08 -13.61 -3.24
C ARG A 208 23.56 -13.46 -3.49
N GLU A 209 24.34 -14.52 -3.21
CA GLU A 209 25.62 -14.68 -3.87
C GLU A 209 25.39 -14.41 -5.36
N PRO A 210 26.25 -13.62 -6.02
CA PRO A 210 26.11 -13.41 -7.45
C PRO A 210 26.15 -14.78 -8.11
N ALA A 211 25.03 -15.14 -8.75
CA ALA A 211 24.98 -16.33 -9.58
C ALA A 211 26.16 -16.23 -10.55
N ARG A 212 27.05 -17.23 -10.50
CA ARG A 212 28.15 -17.35 -11.46
C ARG A 212 27.53 -17.32 -12.86
N ASP A 213 28.03 -16.43 -13.71
CA ASP A 213 27.60 -16.27 -15.09
C ASP A 213 27.55 -17.65 -15.79
N PRO A 214 26.41 -18.07 -16.36
CA PRO A 214 26.36 -19.24 -17.22
C PRO A 214 27.01 -18.88 -18.57
N PRO A 215 27.76 -19.81 -19.20
CA PRO A 215 28.36 -19.55 -20.50
C PRO A 215 27.27 -19.45 -21.57
N MET A 216 27.44 -18.47 -22.46
CA MET A 216 26.62 -18.28 -23.65
C MET A 216 26.34 -19.60 -24.38
N ARG A 217 25.06 -19.91 -24.61
CA ARG A 217 24.63 -20.67 -25.79
C ARG A 217 23.27 -20.19 -26.27
N ALA A 218 23.18 -20.09 -27.59
CA ALA A 218 22.10 -19.47 -28.35
C ALA A 218 20.90 -20.40 -28.57
N GLY A 219 19.72 -19.79 -28.65
CA GLY A 219 18.59 -20.22 -29.48
C GLY A 219 17.47 -21.00 -28.80
N GLY A 220 16.23 -20.54 -29.01
CA GLY A 220 15.01 -21.35 -28.95
C GLY A 220 13.90 -20.80 -28.05
N ASP A 221 12.78 -20.42 -28.67
CA ASP A 221 11.51 -20.04 -28.04
C ASP A 221 10.85 -21.18 -27.24
N VAL A 222 9.95 -20.78 -26.34
CA VAL A 222 8.62 -21.35 -25.99
C VAL A 222 8.38 -21.30 -24.47
N ASP A 223 7.19 -20.80 -24.14
CA ASP A 223 6.55 -20.75 -22.82
C ASP A 223 6.65 -22.06 -22.04
N GLU A 224 6.67 -21.98 -20.71
CA GLU A 224 5.71 -22.67 -19.84
C GLU A 224 5.94 -22.25 -18.37
N GLU A 225 4.87 -21.76 -17.76
CA GLU A 225 4.76 -21.64 -16.31
C GLU A 225 4.68 -23.05 -15.72
N GLU A 226 5.54 -23.39 -14.77
CA GLU A 226 5.24 -24.44 -13.79
C GLU A 226 5.51 -23.91 -12.39
N GLU A 227 4.42 -23.71 -11.64
CA GLU A 227 4.45 -23.69 -10.19
C GLU A 227 4.64 -25.12 -9.70
N GLU A 228 5.67 -25.36 -8.88
CA GLU A 228 5.80 -26.61 -8.15
C GLU A 228 5.19 -26.47 -6.74
N ASP A 229 4.19 -27.31 -6.54
CA ASP A 229 3.45 -27.59 -5.32
C ASP A 229 4.18 -28.64 -4.47
N ASP A 230 4.04 -28.50 -3.14
CA ASP A 230 4.24 -29.47 -2.05
C ASP A 230 5.36 -30.53 -2.09
N ALA A 231 6.29 -30.42 -1.12
CA ALA A 231 6.83 -31.60 -0.44
C ALA A 231 7.16 -31.29 1.03
N GLN A 232 6.25 -31.68 1.93
CA GLN A 232 6.54 -31.88 3.34
C GLN A 232 7.62 -32.96 3.47
N GLN A 233 8.81 -32.58 3.92
CA GLN A 233 9.79 -33.56 4.40
C GLN A 233 9.80 -33.55 5.93
N PHE A 234 9.05 -34.51 6.48
CA PHE A 234 9.28 -35.06 7.80
C PHE A 234 10.64 -35.78 7.78
N GLU A 235 11.66 -35.21 8.40
CA GLU A 235 12.83 -36.01 8.82
C GLU A 235 12.53 -36.63 10.18
N VAL A 236 12.20 -37.93 10.15
CA VAL A 236 12.36 -38.83 11.29
C VAL A 236 13.86 -39.04 11.49
N ARG A 237 14.37 -38.69 12.67
CA ARG A 237 15.68 -39.20 13.14
C ARG A 237 15.50 -40.06 14.37
N GLU A 238 16.26 -41.15 14.33
CA GLU A 238 16.14 -42.38 15.09
C GLU A 238 16.38 -42.20 16.60
N ASN A 239 15.63 -42.97 17.37
CA ASN A 239 15.92 -43.23 18.78
C ASN A 239 17.06 -44.25 18.88
N VAL A 240 18.13 -43.91 19.61
CA VAL A 240 19.02 -44.89 20.25
C VAL A 240 19.27 -44.46 21.69
N ASP A 241 18.48 -45.10 22.55
CA ASP A 241 18.77 -45.70 23.86
C ASP A 241 19.58 -44.98 24.96
N GLY A 242 18.93 -44.94 26.14
CA GLY A 242 19.58 -45.25 27.41
C GLY A 242 20.08 -44.09 28.29
N SER A 243 19.20 -43.53 29.12
CA SER A 243 19.45 -43.40 30.57
C SER A 243 18.26 -42.85 31.36
N SER A 244 17.67 -43.74 32.13
CA SER A 244 17.30 -43.57 33.55
C SER A 244 16.46 -42.36 33.95
N SER A 245 15.17 -42.62 34.13
CA SER A 245 14.27 -41.83 34.95
C SER A 245 14.84 -41.59 36.36
N SER A 246 15.12 -40.34 36.71
CA SER A 246 15.03 -39.89 38.09
C SER A 246 13.97 -38.80 38.17
N GLY A 247 12.84 -39.12 38.80
CA GLY A 247 11.77 -38.17 39.10
C GLY A 247 12.23 -37.21 40.19
N SER A 248 13.10 -36.26 39.84
CA SER A 248 13.45 -35.16 40.72
C SER A 248 12.37 -34.10 40.61
N ARG A 249 11.65 -33.85 41.71
CA ARG A 249 10.77 -32.68 41.82
C ARG A 249 11.59 -31.45 41.42
N PRO A 250 11.08 -30.57 40.53
CA PRO A 250 11.80 -29.38 40.16
C PRO A 250 12.08 -28.57 41.44
N THR A 251 13.34 -28.22 41.65
CA THR A 251 13.75 -27.40 42.79
C THR A 251 13.02 -26.07 42.75
N LEU A 252 12.80 -25.46 43.92
CA LEU A 252 12.16 -24.15 44.02
C LEU A 252 12.87 -23.10 43.15
N GLU A 253 14.20 -23.18 43.05
CA GLU A 253 15.03 -22.34 42.18
C GLU A 253 14.77 -22.59 40.68
N SER A 254 14.57 -23.84 40.26
CA SER A 254 14.21 -24.18 38.88
C SER A 254 12.79 -23.74 38.52
N LEU A 255 11.87 -23.73 39.49
CA LEU A 255 10.53 -23.16 39.33
C LEU A 255 10.60 -21.63 39.21
N GLN A 256 11.38 -20.98 40.07
CA GLN A 256 11.56 -19.53 40.05
C GLN A 256 12.17 -19.06 38.73
N ALA A 257 13.25 -19.70 38.27
CA ALA A 257 13.89 -19.35 37.00
C ALA A 257 12.94 -19.52 35.79
N ARG A 258 12.05 -20.51 35.82
CA ARG A 258 11.02 -20.69 34.78
C ARG A 258 9.92 -19.63 34.85
N MET A 259 9.57 -19.17 36.05
CA MET A 259 8.62 -18.06 36.22
C MET A 259 9.21 -16.74 35.73
N ASP A 260 10.48 -16.46 36.04
CA ASP A 260 11.17 -15.24 35.61
C ASP A 260 11.32 -15.22 34.08
N LEU A 261 11.65 -16.36 33.47
CA LEU A 261 11.70 -16.50 32.01
C LEU A 261 10.32 -16.30 31.37
N ALA A 262 9.28 -16.93 31.92
CA ALA A 262 7.91 -16.76 31.43
C ALA A 262 7.42 -15.31 31.58
N GLN A 263 7.81 -14.61 32.64
CA GLN A 263 7.49 -13.20 32.86
C GLN A 263 8.18 -12.30 31.83
N ALA A 264 9.46 -12.55 31.52
CA ALA A 264 10.19 -11.84 30.47
C ALA A 264 9.58 -12.08 29.08
N ASP A 265 9.15 -13.31 28.78
CA ASP A 265 8.46 -13.63 27.54
C ASP A 265 7.09 -12.94 27.45
N ILE A 266 6.33 -12.86 28.55
CA ILE A 266 5.05 -12.14 28.61
C ILE A 266 5.26 -10.64 28.36
N GLU A 267 6.29 -10.03 28.96
CA GLU A 267 6.62 -8.62 28.76
C GLU A 267 7.09 -8.33 27.34
N TYR A 268 7.92 -9.22 26.77
CA TYR A 268 8.32 -9.17 25.37
C TYR A 268 7.11 -9.26 24.43
N LEU A 269 6.23 -10.25 24.64
CA LEU A 269 5.01 -10.41 23.84
C LEU A 269 4.05 -9.24 24.01
N ARG A 270 3.93 -8.66 25.21
CA ARG A 270 3.13 -7.46 25.46
C ARG A 270 3.68 -6.26 24.69
N GLY A 271 4.98 -5.98 24.79
CA GLY A 271 5.61 -4.88 24.05
C GLY A 271 5.46 -5.03 22.53
N ARG A 272 5.46 -6.28 22.03
CA ARG A 272 5.14 -6.58 20.64
C ARG A 272 3.68 -6.29 20.32
N VAL A 273 2.73 -6.80 21.11
CA VAL A 273 1.29 -6.53 20.93
C VAL A 273 1.03 -5.02 20.90
N ASP A 274 1.63 -4.26 21.81
CA ASP A 274 1.50 -2.81 21.86
C ASP A 274 2.04 -2.14 20.58
N GLN A 275 3.22 -2.53 20.07
CA GLN A 275 3.76 -2.03 18.80
C GLN A 275 2.87 -2.32 17.58
N ILE A 276 2.11 -3.42 17.61
CA ILE A 276 1.24 -3.84 16.52
C ILE A 276 -0.02 -3.00 16.48
N TYR A 277 -0.65 -2.84 17.66
CA TYR A 277 -1.79 -1.97 17.83
C TYR A 277 -1.41 -0.52 17.55
N GLU A 278 -0.26 -0.06 18.02
CA GLU A 278 0.24 1.29 17.79
C GLU A 278 0.55 1.51 16.30
N GLY A 279 1.22 0.59 15.61
CA GLY A 279 1.55 0.72 14.18
C GLY A 279 0.33 0.75 13.25
N GLN A 280 -0.69 -0.09 13.50
CA GLN A 280 -1.92 -0.12 12.69
C GLN A 280 -2.86 1.06 13.03
N ALA A 281 -3.02 1.37 14.31
CA ALA A 281 -3.82 2.52 14.75
C ALA A 281 -3.21 3.83 14.25
N THR A 282 -1.89 3.95 14.26
CA THR A 282 -1.17 5.15 13.78
C THR A 282 -1.42 5.42 12.31
N LEU A 283 -1.33 4.41 11.43
CA LEU A 283 -1.59 4.62 9.99
C LEU A 283 -3.05 4.99 9.74
N ILE A 284 -4.00 4.29 10.34
CA ILE A 284 -5.43 4.61 10.20
C ILE A 284 -5.70 6.03 10.70
N GLN A 285 -5.13 6.42 11.84
CA GLN A 285 -5.29 7.76 12.41
C GLN A 285 -4.66 8.84 11.53
N MET A 286 -3.44 8.63 11.01
CA MET A 286 -2.78 9.55 10.08
C MET A 286 -3.66 9.81 8.84
N PHE A 287 -4.22 8.75 8.25
CA PHE A 287 -5.12 8.92 7.11
C PHE A 287 -6.46 9.57 7.48
N GLN A 288 -7.03 9.27 8.66
CA GLN A 288 -8.25 9.95 9.13
C GLN A 288 -8.03 11.45 9.32
N ASN A 289 -6.86 11.84 9.84
CA ASN A 289 -6.51 13.24 10.04
C ASN A 289 -6.31 13.96 8.69
N ALA A 290 -5.62 13.33 7.74
CA ALA A 290 -5.33 13.94 6.44
C ALA A 290 -6.53 13.93 5.48
N PHE A 291 -7.38 12.90 5.58
CA PHE A 291 -8.56 12.67 4.75
C PHE A 291 -9.78 12.36 5.63
N PRO A 292 -10.39 13.39 6.25
CA PRO A 292 -11.57 13.20 7.08
C PRO A 292 -12.74 12.60 6.27
N GLN A 293 -13.80 12.19 6.96
CA GLN A 293 -15.04 11.76 6.32
C GLN A 293 -16.06 12.89 6.39
N ASN A 294 -16.95 12.96 5.40
CA ASN A 294 -18.11 13.83 5.53
C ASN A 294 -19.00 13.31 6.69
N PRO A 295 -19.58 14.20 7.52
CA PRO A 295 -20.53 13.78 8.55
C PRO A 295 -21.75 13.11 7.89
N PRO A 296 -22.40 12.15 8.57
CA PRO A 296 -23.59 11.51 8.03
C PRO A 296 -24.71 12.56 7.83
N PRO A 297 -25.48 12.46 6.73
CA PRO A 297 -26.54 13.42 6.42
C PRO A 297 -27.56 13.45 7.57
N GLY A 298 -27.76 14.62 8.18
CA GLY A 298 -28.66 14.83 9.33
C GLY A 298 -27.97 15.14 10.66
N SER A 299 -26.64 15.25 10.69
CA SER A 299 -25.90 15.71 11.86
C SER A 299 -25.67 17.23 11.75
N SER A 300 -26.66 18.02 12.14
CA SER A 300 -26.53 19.47 12.34
C SER A 300 -27.31 19.88 13.57
#